data_AF-A0A6N8H1W4-F1
#
_entry.id   AF-A0A6N8H1W4-F1
#
_cell.length_a   1.000
_cell.length_b   1.000
_cell.length_c   1.000
_cell.angle_alpha   90.00
_cell.angle_beta   90.00
_cell.angle_gamma   90.00
#
_symmetry.space_group_name_H-M   'P 1'
#
loop_
_entity.id
_entity.type
_entity.pdbx_description
1 polymer ?
#
loop_
_entity_poly.entity_id
_entity_poly.type
_entity_poly.pdbx_seq_one_letter_code
_entity_poly.pdbx_strand_id
1 'polypeptide(L)'
;MKRPQYVFRPNLNDPQHRRAWELLQQMPSARRKEFLVQSILAAEQTDRLEKSIRKVVREELQTASIATAVPSPPPANAIPDSALDFLNSL
;
A
#
# COMPACT_ATOMS: atom_id res chain seq x y z
N MET A 1 18.64 13.50 -29.73
CA MET A 1 17.92 12.23 -29.46
C MET A 1 16.68 12.17 -30.34
N LYS A 2 16.41 11.06 -31.03
CA LYS A 2 15.14 10.89 -31.76
C LYS A 2 14.03 10.67 -30.74
N ARG A 3 12.94 11.44 -30.82
CA ARG A 3 11.77 11.27 -29.96
C ARG A 3 10.83 10.24 -30.62
N PRO A 4 10.67 9.03 -30.06
CA PRO A 4 9.72 8.08 -30.60
C PRO A 4 8.31 8.65 -30.52
N GLN A 5 7.52 8.45 -31.59
CA GLN A 5 6.13 8.86 -31.62
C GLN A 5 5.25 7.72 -31.11
N TYR A 6 4.62 7.93 -29.96
CA TYR A 6 3.62 7.03 -29.42
C TYR A 6 2.22 7.46 -29.86
N VAL A 7 1.44 6.51 -30.36
CA VAL A 7 0.05 6.71 -30.74
C VAL A 7 -0.84 6.04 -29.71
N PHE A 8 -1.73 6.82 -29.08
CA PHE A 8 -2.71 6.29 -28.15
C PHE A 8 -3.78 5.50 -28.90
N ARG A 9 -3.79 4.17 -28.75
CA ARG A 9 -4.79 3.26 -29.34
C ARG A 9 -5.48 2.46 -28.24
N PRO A 10 -6.53 3.01 -27.61
CA PRO A 10 -7.26 2.32 -26.56
C PRO A 10 -8.00 1.11 -27.12
N ASN A 11 -8.00 -0.01 -26.39
CA ASN A 11 -8.81 -1.17 -26.71
C ASN A 11 -10.21 -0.97 -26.10
N LEU A 12 -11.24 -0.80 -26.93
CA LEU A 12 -12.59 -0.51 -26.45
C LEU A 12 -13.28 -1.70 -25.77
N ASN A 13 -12.71 -2.90 -25.88
CA ASN A 13 -13.18 -4.07 -25.14
C ASN A 13 -12.76 -4.02 -23.66
N ASP A 14 -11.68 -3.29 -23.35
CA ASP A 14 -11.25 -3.06 -21.98
C ASP A 14 -12.00 -1.85 -21.38
N PRO A 15 -12.66 -2.00 -20.21
CA PRO A 15 -13.46 -0.93 -19.63
C PRO A 15 -12.62 0.28 -19.18
N GLN A 16 -11.36 0.06 -18.74
CA GLN A 16 -10.47 1.15 -18.34
C GLN A 16 -10.00 1.94 -19.56
N HIS A 17 -9.62 1.25 -20.64
CA HIS A 17 -9.25 1.91 -21.90
C HIS A 17 -10.42 2.67 -22.50
N ARG A 18 -11.64 2.13 -22.43
CA ARG A 18 -12.86 2.82 -22.84
C ARG A 18 -13.08 4.09 -22.02
N ARG A 19 -12.96 4.00 -20.70
CA ARG A 19 -13.09 5.17 -19.81
C ARG A 19 -12.03 6.23 -20.09
N ALA A 20 -10.78 5.83 -20.27
CA ALA A 20 -9.70 6.74 -20.64
C ALA A 20 -9.94 7.41 -22.00
N TRP A 21 -10.50 6.67 -22.96
CA TRP A 21 -10.89 7.20 -24.26
C TRP A 21 -12.01 8.24 -24.16
N GLU A 22 -13.06 7.98 -23.38
CA GLU A 22 -14.14 8.94 -23.13
C GLU A 22 -13.62 10.24 -22.50
N LEU A 23 -12.70 10.14 -21.54
CA LEU A 23 -12.09 11.31 -20.90
C LEU A 23 -11.25 12.13 -21.89
N LEU A 24 -10.48 11.45 -22.75
CA LEU A 24 -9.68 12.12 -23.77
C LEU A 24 -10.56 12.79 -24.85
N GLN A 25 -11.71 12.19 -25.19
CA GLN A 25 -12.66 12.75 -26.15
C GLN A 25 -13.35 14.02 -25.65
N GLN A 26 -13.61 14.13 -24.35
CA GLN A 26 -14.17 15.34 -23.74
C GLN A 26 -13.22 16.55 -23.83
N MET A 27 -11.92 16.31 -24.05
CA MET A 27 -10.92 17.36 -24.11
C MET A 27 -10.85 18.01 -25.51
N PRO A 28 -10.76 19.35 -25.59
CA PRO A 28 -10.51 20.05 -26.85
C PRO A 28 -9.23 19.55 -27.52
N SER A 29 -9.24 19.40 -28.84
CA SER A 29 -8.10 18.86 -29.62
C SER A 29 -6.77 19.54 -29.29
N ALA A 30 -6.77 20.86 -29.07
CA ALA A 30 -5.58 21.65 -28.74
C ALA A 30 -4.95 21.27 -27.38
N ARG A 31 -5.74 20.74 -26.44
CA ARG A 31 -5.30 20.42 -25.07
C ARG A 31 -5.11 18.92 -24.80
N ARG A 32 -5.46 18.04 -25.74
CA ARG A 32 -5.32 16.57 -25.55
C ARG A 32 -3.89 16.14 -25.23
N LYS A 33 -2.90 16.75 -25.88
CA LYS A 33 -1.48 16.43 -25.62
C LYS A 33 -1.08 16.80 -24.20
N GLU A 34 -1.49 17.99 -23.75
CA GLU A 34 -1.21 18.46 -22.39
C GLU A 34 -1.94 17.62 -21.34
N PHE A 35 -3.19 17.26 -21.62
CA PHE A 35 -3.96 16.33 -20.78
C PHE A 35 -3.25 14.97 -20.61
N LEU A 36 -2.71 14.39 -21.68
CA LEU A 36 -1.94 13.14 -21.59
C LEU A 36 -0.68 13.30 -20.75
N VAL A 37 0.04 14.42 -20.89
CA VAL A 37 1.23 14.70 -20.06
C VAL A 37 0.85 14.81 -18.59
N GLN A 38 -0.19 15.58 -18.26
CA GLN A 38 -0.67 15.73 -16.89
C GLN A 38 -1.16 14.40 -16.30
N SER A 39 -1.81 13.56 -17.10
CA SER A 39 -2.28 12.24 -16.66
C SER A 39 -1.12 11.31 -16.28
N ILE A 40 -0.02 11.33 -17.04
CA ILE A 40 1.17 10.53 -16.73
C ILE A 40 1.84 11.02 -15.43
N LEU A 41 1.99 12.33 -15.26
CA LEU A 41 2.56 12.91 -14.05
C LEU A 41 1.68 12.66 -12.82
N ALA A 42 0.36 12.76 -12.97
CA ALA A 42 -0.58 12.46 -11.90
C ALA A 42 -0.54 10.97 -11.49
N ALA A 43 -0.39 10.07 -12.46
CA ALA A 43 -0.24 8.64 -12.19
C ALA A 43 1.06 8.35 -11.41
N GLU A 44 2.18 8.97 -11.78
CA GLU A 44 3.44 8.88 -11.03
C GLU A 44 3.30 9.41 -9.60
N GLN A 45 2.66 10.57 -9.43
CA GLN A 45 2.47 11.18 -8.11
C GLN A 45 1.56 10.33 -7.22
N THR A 46 0.53 9.72 -7.79
CA THR A 46 -0.39 8.83 -7.06
C THR A 46 0.33 7.57 -6.58
N ASP A 47 1.16 6.94 -7.42
CA ASP A 47 1.98 5.79 -7.03
C ASP A 47 2.97 6.14 -5.91
N ARG A 48 3.63 7.30 -6.00
CA ARG A 48 4.51 7.79 -4.94
C ARG A 48 3.78 8.03 -3.62
N LEU A 49 2.60 8.64 -3.70
CA LEU A 49 1.77 8.92 -2.53
C LEU A 49 1.25 7.63 -1.90
N GLU A 50 0.78 6.65 -2.69
CA GLU A 50 0.34 5.37 -2.17
C GLU A 50 1.48 4.66 -1.42
N LYS A 51 2.70 4.68 -1.98
CA LYS A 51 3.89 4.11 -1.34
C LYS A 51 4.23 4.81 -0.03
N SER A 52 4.18 6.14 0.01
CA SER A 52 4.48 6.89 1.24
C SER A 52 3.42 6.64 2.31
N ILE A 53 2.13 6.65 1.95
CA ILE A 53 1.03 6.35 2.88
C ILE A 53 1.18 4.92 3.41
N ARG A 54 1.42 3.93 2.56
CA ARG A 54 1.59 2.54 2.99
C ARG A 54 2.77 2.39 3.96
N LYS A 55 3.85 3.14 3.76
CA LYS A 55 5.00 3.19 4.67
C LYS A 55 4.60 3.78 6.02
N VAL A 56 3.98 4.96 6.03
CA VAL A 56 3.56 5.64 7.25
C VAL A 56 2.57 4.76 8.04
N VAL A 57 1.55 4.22 7.38
CA VAL A 57 0.56 3.34 8.02
C VAL A 57 1.23 2.12 8.66
N ARG A 58 2.25 1.53 8.02
CA ARG A 58 3.00 0.42 8.61
C ARG A 58 3.82 0.86 9.83
N GLU A 59 4.49 1.99 9.76
CA GLU A 59 5.30 2.53 10.87
C GLU A 59 4.42 2.88 12.08
N GLU A 60 3.26 3.49 11.84
CA GLU A 60 2.28 3.80 12.87
C GLU A 60 1.69 2.52 13.50
N LEU A 61 1.31 1.52 12.69
CA LEU A 61 0.82 0.24 13.21
C LEU A 61 1.90 -0.54 13.99
N GLN A 62 3.16 -0.49 13.56
CA GLN A 62 4.27 -1.11 14.31
C GLN A 62 4.54 -0.39 15.63
N THR A 63 4.54 0.95 15.62
CA THR A 63 4.76 1.76 16.83
C THR A 63 3.63 1.57 17.83
N ALA A 64 2.38 1.52 17.35
CA ALA A 64 1.22 1.18 18.16
C ALA A 64 1.31 -0.25 18.72
N SER A 65 1.74 -1.23 17.92
CA SER A 65 1.86 -2.61 18.39
C SER A 65 2.96 -2.80 19.45
N ILE A 66 4.04 -1.99 19.43
CA ILE A 66 5.09 -2.01 20.45
C ILE A 66 4.63 -1.29 21.73
N ALA A 67 3.92 -0.16 21.61
CA ALA A 67 3.39 0.57 22.76
C ALA A 67 2.23 -0.16 23.46
N THR A 68 1.48 -0.99 22.73
CA THR A 68 0.38 -1.81 23.25
C THR A 68 0.83 -3.24 23.61
N ALA A 69 2.12 -3.56 23.46
CA ALA A 69 2.69 -4.77 24.04
C ALA A 69 2.70 -4.61 25.56
N VAL A 70 1.56 -4.93 26.17
CA VAL A 70 1.45 -5.22 27.62
C VAL A 70 2.61 -6.14 27.96
N PRO A 71 3.45 -5.83 28.97
CA PRO A 71 4.43 -6.81 29.42
C PRO A 71 3.63 -8.02 29.88
N SER A 72 3.71 -9.11 29.13
CA SER A 72 3.03 -10.36 29.49
C SER A 72 3.42 -10.69 30.93
N PRO A 73 2.46 -10.82 31.87
CA PRO A 73 2.79 -11.30 33.20
C PRO A 73 3.48 -12.66 33.06
N PRO A 74 4.47 -12.97 33.93
CA PRO A 74 5.17 -14.26 33.87
C PRO A 74 4.14 -15.39 33.87
N PRO A 75 4.36 -16.46 33.10
CA PRO A 75 3.38 -17.53 32.95
C PRO A 75 3.06 -18.09 34.34
N ALA A 76 1.81 -17.91 34.79
CA ALA A 76 1.29 -18.37 36.07
C ALA A 76 1.22 -19.91 36.21
N ASN A 77 1.83 -20.64 35.26
CA ASN A 77 1.88 -22.10 35.18
C ASN A 77 3.31 -22.65 35.34
N ALA A 78 4.26 -21.86 35.86
CA ALA A 78 5.49 -22.45 36.39
C ALA A 78 5.07 -23.34 37.57
N ILE A 79 5.28 -24.66 37.44
CA ILE A 79 5.12 -25.60 38.56
C ILE A 79 5.94 -25.02 39.71
N PRO A 80 5.34 -24.67 40.86
CA PRO A 80 6.11 -24.14 41.97
C PRO A 80 7.10 -25.22 42.42
N ASP A 81 8.35 -24.85 42.70
CA ASP A 81 9.40 -25.80 43.08
C ASP A 81 8.99 -26.67 44.29
N SER A 82 8.09 -26.16 45.12
CA SER A 82 7.46 -26.90 46.23
C SER A 82 6.67 -28.15 45.79
N ALA A 83 6.16 -28.20 44.56
CA ALA A 83 5.50 -29.39 44.01
C ALA A 83 6.51 -30.47 43.57
N LEU A 84 7.76 -30.09 43.25
CA LEU A 84 8.83 -31.06 42.99
C LEU A 84 9.34 -31.68 44.29
N ASP A 85 9.44 -30.88 45.36
CA ASP A 85 9.82 -31.38 46.70
C ASP A 85 8.81 -32.40 47.27
N PHE A 86 7.52 -32.25 46.97
CA PHE A 86 6.48 -33.20 47.38
C PHE A 86 6.71 -34.61 46.80
N LEU A 87 7.15 -34.72 45.53
CA LEU A 87 7.39 -36.00 44.86
C LEU A 87 8.63 -36.73 45.41
N ASN A 88 9.62 -35.99 45.91
CA ASN A 88 10.85 -36.56 46.47
C ASN A 88 10.70 -37.07 47.91
N SER A 89 9.56 -36.82 48.55
CA SER A 89 9.29 -37.22 49.94
C SER A 89 8.43 -38.49 50.06
N LEU A 90 8.18 -39.21 48.95
CA LEU A 90 7.40 -40.46 48.87
C LEU A 90 8.28 -41.71 48.95
#